data_AF-A0A845Z871-F1
#
_entry.id   AF-A0A845Z871-F1
#
_cell.length_a   1.000
_cell.length_b   1.000
_cell.length_c   1.000
_cell.angle_alpha   90.00
_cell.angle_beta   90.00
_cell.angle_gamma   90.00
#
_symmetry.space_group_name_H-M   'P 1'
#
loop_
_entity.id
_entity.type
_entity.pdbx_description
1 polymer ?
#
loop_
_entity_poly.entity_id
_entity_poly.type
_entity_poly.pdbx_seq_one_letter_code
_entity_poly.pdbx_strand_id
1 'polypeptide(L)'
;MINGFGFQLDQKNWISGVYILPVGWKTNLIAINQLPVIPETLWLRILGKGKTQELAILELVDLSPENPLKNLALEQVSIWRTNLEIKQDLTHEERELIMNLSPAYLKWREDVRQEGRIEGLLEGRQEGRQEGQQEERKILLESLLKTRFGELDQELLEVVETLLKLSADEYAQILIQLLNLSREKLLKLIKNESSKEKN
;
A
#
# COMPACT_ATOMS: atom_id res chain seq x y z
N MET A 1 37.55 4.79 -26.21
CA MET A 1 36.49 4.22 -27.07
C MET A 1 35.47 5.29 -27.50
N ILE A 2 34.92 6.11 -26.58
CA ILE A 2 33.91 7.15 -26.88
C ILE A 2 34.37 8.20 -27.92
N ASN A 3 35.62 8.68 -27.83
CA ASN A 3 36.17 9.66 -28.80
C ASN A 3 36.23 9.12 -30.24
N GLY A 4 36.27 7.79 -30.42
CA GLY A 4 36.28 7.16 -31.74
C GLY A 4 34.96 7.28 -32.50
N PHE A 5 33.88 7.61 -31.80
CA PHE A 5 32.54 7.80 -32.37
C PHE A 5 32.16 9.28 -32.51
N GLY A 6 33.10 10.21 -32.30
CA GLY A 6 32.87 11.65 -32.49
C GLY A 6 32.11 12.35 -31.37
N PHE A 7 31.86 11.67 -30.25
CA PHE A 7 31.32 12.28 -29.04
C PHE A 7 32.30 13.27 -28.44
N GLN A 8 31.82 14.46 -28.13
CA GLN A 8 32.59 15.50 -27.47
C GLN A 8 31.95 15.82 -26.12
N LEU A 9 32.79 16.11 -25.12
CA LEU A 9 32.29 16.60 -23.85
C LEU A 9 31.48 17.89 -24.09
N ASP A 10 30.35 18.05 -23.42
CA ASP A 10 29.60 19.31 -23.48
C ASP A 10 30.43 20.46 -22.88
N GLN A 11 31.17 21.17 -23.73
CA GLN A 11 31.98 22.32 -23.35
C GLN A 11 31.14 23.54 -22.92
N LYS A 12 29.81 23.50 -23.06
CA LYS A 12 28.93 24.59 -22.67
C LYS A 12 28.36 24.40 -21.28
N ASN A 13 28.06 23.15 -20.88
CA ASN A 13 27.49 22.84 -19.56
C ASN A 13 28.45 22.10 -18.60
N TRP A 14 29.66 21.69 -19.02
CA TRP A 14 30.76 21.18 -18.18
C TRP A 14 30.40 20.09 -17.14
N ILE A 15 29.28 19.37 -17.31
CA ILE A 15 28.95 18.23 -16.44
C ILE A 15 29.73 17.00 -16.95
N SER A 16 30.65 16.51 -16.12
CA SER A 16 31.38 15.26 -16.37
C SER A 16 30.41 14.11 -16.66
N GLY A 17 30.72 13.28 -17.66
CA GLY A 17 29.89 12.16 -18.07
C GLY A 17 28.76 12.50 -19.06
N VAL A 18 28.57 13.77 -19.44
CA VAL A 18 27.60 14.16 -20.47
C VAL A 18 28.32 14.50 -21.78
N TYR A 19 28.00 13.73 -22.82
CA TYR A 19 28.63 13.84 -24.14
C TYR A 19 27.61 14.20 -25.22
N ILE A 20 27.92 15.25 -25.97
CA ILE A 20 27.12 15.73 -27.10
C ILE A 20 27.66 15.14 -28.40
N LEU A 21 26.75 14.73 -29.29
CA LEU A 21 27.07 14.28 -30.64
C LEU A 21 27.09 15.42 -31.67
N PRO A 22 27.74 15.21 -32.83
CA PRO A 22 27.56 16.05 -34.01
C PRO A 22 26.09 16.10 -34.47
N VAL A 23 25.66 17.25 -35.00
CA VAL A 23 24.27 17.69 -35.26
C VAL A 23 23.36 16.67 -35.99
N GLY A 24 23.92 15.73 -36.74
CA GLY A 24 23.15 14.77 -37.56
C GLY A 24 22.40 13.67 -36.80
N TRP A 25 22.74 13.37 -35.55
CA TRP A 25 22.31 12.13 -34.86
C TRP A 25 21.24 12.32 -33.78
N LYS A 26 20.85 13.57 -33.46
CA LYS A 26 19.79 13.97 -32.49
C LYS A 26 19.79 13.21 -31.15
N THR A 27 20.90 12.63 -30.74
CA THR A 27 21.06 11.87 -29.49
C THR A 27 22.19 12.46 -28.67
N ASN A 28 22.21 12.18 -27.36
CA ASN A 28 23.30 12.52 -26.43
C ASN A 28 23.67 11.24 -25.65
N LEU A 29 24.91 11.11 -25.21
CA LEU A 29 25.38 9.98 -24.41
C LEU A 29 25.63 10.43 -22.97
N ILE A 30 25.12 9.63 -22.02
CA ILE A 30 25.34 9.84 -20.59
C ILE A 30 26.12 8.63 -20.04
N ALA A 31 27.33 8.88 -19.56
CA ALA A 31 28.14 7.91 -18.84
C ALA A 31 27.87 8.03 -17.33
N ILE A 32 26.94 7.20 -16.82
CA ILE A 32 26.45 7.28 -15.43
C ILE A 32 27.59 7.20 -14.41
N ASN A 33 28.60 6.36 -14.65
CA ASN A 33 29.75 6.18 -13.76
C ASN A 33 30.74 7.36 -13.73
N GLN A 34 30.55 8.35 -14.60
CA GLN A 34 31.37 9.57 -14.67
C GLN A 34 30.60 10.81 -14.21
N LEU A 35 29.31 10.66 -13.88
CA LEU A 35 28.49 11.75 -13.38
C LEU A 35 29.01 12.22 -12.01
N PRO A 36 29.08 13.54 -11.78
CA PRO A 36 29.51 14.08 -10.49
C PRO A 36 28.53 13.71 -9.36
N VAL A 37 29.01 13.69 -8.12
CA VAL A 37 28.17 13.43 -6.94
C VAL A 37 27.47 14.73 -6.52
N ILE A 38 26.38 15.06 -7.22
CA ILE A 38 25.53 16.24 -6.96
C ILE A 38 24.04 15.88 -7.05
N PRO A 39 23.12 16.65 -6.42
CA PRO A 39 21.68 16.35 -6.39
C PRO A 39 21.04 16.17 -7.77
N GLU A 40 21.47 16.95 -8.77
CA GLU A 40 20.92 16.96 -10.12
C GLU A 40 21.16 15.65 -10.89
N THR A 41 22.19 14.91 -10.51
CA THR A 41 22.58 13.64 -11.16
C THR A 41 22.15 12.41 -10.37
N LEU A 42 21.61 12.59 -9.16
CA LEU A 42 21.29 11.53 -8.21
C LEU A 42 20.45 10.42 -8.86
N TRP A 43 19.37 10.81 -9.55
CA TRP A 43 18.44 9.87 -10.18
C TRP A 43 19.08 9.02 -11.26
N LEU A 44 20.00 9.59 -12.04
CA LEU A 44 20.75 8.84 -13.05
C LEU A 44 21.77 7.91 -12.41
N ARG A 45 22.40 8.33 -11.30
CA ARG A 45 23.37 7.50 -10.57
C ARG A 45 22.73 6.33 -9.84
N ILE A 46 21.46 6.44 -9.40
CA ILE A 46 20.67 5.32 -8.86
C ILE A 46 20.50 4.20 -9.91
N LEU A 47 20.46 4.52 -11.20
CA LEU A 47 20.39 3.55 -12.30
C LEU A 47 21.76 2.96 -12.69
N GLY A 48 22.84 3.41 -12.05
CA GLY A 48 24.19 2.93 -12.26
C GLY A 48 24.41 1.53 -11.70
N LYS A 49 25.68 1.15 -11.55
CA LYS A 49 26.08 -0.12 -10.92
C LYS A 49 27.27 0.11 -9.98
N GLY A 50 27.46 -0.83 -9.06
CA GLY A 50 28.57 -0.82 -8.10
C GLY A 50 28.61 0.48 -7.28
N LYS A 51 29.80 1.06 -7.12
CA LYS A 51 30.05 2.24 -6.26
C LYS A 51 29.20 3.46 -6.61
N THR A 52 28.92 3.70 -7.90
CA THR A 52 28.11 4.85 -8.32
C THR A 52 26.68 4.75 -7.77
N GLN A 53 26.11 3.54 -7.81
CA GLN A 53 24.77 3.28 -7.32
C GLN A 53 24.73 3.24 -5.79
N GLU A 54 25.75 2.67 -5.15
CA GLU A 54 25.89 2.64 -3.69
C GLU A 54 25.90 4.06 -3.08
N LEU A 55 26.73 4.95 -3.63
CA LEU A 55 26.77 6.35 -3.19
C LEU A 55 25.44 7.09 -3.43
N ALA A 56 24.80 6.81 -4.57
CA ALA A 56 23.50 7.40 -4.88
C ALA A 56 22.40 6.92 -3.93
N ILE A 57 22.42 5.66 -3.50
CA ILE A 57 21.47 5.14 -2.49
C ILE A 57 21.73 5.80 -1.13
N LEU A 58 22.98 6.02 -0.74
CA LEU A 58 23.33 6.76 0.47
C LEU A 58 22.73 8.17 0.46
N GLU A 59 22.99 8.93 -0.61
CA GLU A 59 22.41 10.27 -0.78
C GLU A 59 20.88 10.25 -0.78
N LEU A 60 20.27 9.25 -1.40
CA LEU A 60 18.81 9.09 -1.46
C LEU A 60 18.21 8.91 -0.05
N VAL A 61 18.85 8.11 0.81
CA VAL A 61 18.40 7.90 2.18
C VAL A 61 18.54 9.18 3.02
N ASP A 62 19.57 10.00 2.75
CA ASP A 62 19.84 11.24 3.47
C ASP A 62 18.99 12.43 3.00
N LEU A 63 18.21 12.28 1.91
CA LEU A 63 17.28 13.33 1.46
C LEU A 63 16.27 13.70 2.56
N SER A 64 15.79 14.94 2.54
CA SER A 64 14.68 15.37 3.41
C SER A 64 13.47 14.43 3.26
N PRO A 65 12.80 14.03 4.36
CA PRO A 65 11.54 13.27 4.31
C PRO A 65 10.44 13.96 3.48
N GLU A 66 10.49 15.28 3.35
CA GLU A 66 9.53 16.09 2.58
C GLU A 66 9.74 15.97 1.06
N ASN A 67 10.85 15.37 0.61
CA ASN A 67 11.10 15.18 -0.80
C ASN A 67 10.15 14.10 -1.36
N PRO A 68 9.24 14.46 -2.30
CA PRO A 68 8.22 13.54 -2.79
C PRO A 68 8.80 12.33 -3.54
N LEU A 69 10.03 12.44 -4.06
CA LEU A 69 10.68 11.38 -4.81
C LEU A 69 11.47 10.41 -3.90
N LYS A 70 11.74 10.77 -2.64
CA LYS A 70 12.53 9.95 -1.72
C LYS A 70 11.91 8.57 -1.53
N ASN A 71 10.65 8.53 -1.08
CA ASN A 71 9.96 7.28 -0.80
C ASN A 71 9.75 6.45 -2.07
N LEU A 72 9.35 7.10 -3.17
CA LEU A 72 9.15 6.42 -4.46
C LEU A 72 10.44 5.72 -4.93
N ALA A 73 11.58 6.40 -4.85
CA ALA A 73 12.84 5.82 -5.29
C ALA A 73 13.38 4.76 -4.32
N LEU A 74 13.22 4.94 -3.00
CA LEU A 74 13.59 3.92 -2.02
C LEU A 74 12.74 2.65 -2.18
N GLU A 75 11.48 2.79 -2.57
CA GLU A 75 10.62 1.67 -2.95
C GLU A 75 11.15 0.94 -4.19
N GLN A 76 11.58 1.67 -5.24
CA GLN A 76 12.19 1.04 -6.41
C GLN A 76 13.47 0.28 -6.07
N VAL A 77 14.32 0.84 -5.19
CA VAL A 77 15.51 0.16 -4.66
C VAL A 77 15.11 -1.12 -3.91
N SER A 78 14.03 -1.09 -3.15
CA SER A 78 13.49 -2.26 -2.45
C SER A 78 13.03 -3.36 -3.42
N ILE A 79 12.22 -3.03 -4.42
CA ILE A 79 11.75 -3.97 -5.45
C ILE A 79 12.94 -4.60 -6.18
N TRP A 80 13.88 -3.77 -6.62
CA TRP A 80 15.08 -4.23 -7.32
C TRP A 80 15.90 -5.20 -6.46
N ARG A 81 16.13 -4.87 -5.19
CA ARG A 81 16.82 -5.76 -4.25
C ARG A 81 16.08 -7.08 -4.07
N THR A 82 14.76 -7.07 -3.88
CA THR A 82 13.97 -8.31 -3.76
C THR A 82 14.10 -9.18 -5.00
N ASN A 83 14.10 -8.57 -6.19
CA ASN A 83 14.32 -9.30 -7.44
C ASN A 83 15.73 -9.90 -7.51
N LEU A 84 16.75 -9.21 -7.00
CA LEU A 84 18.09 -9.76 -6.90
C LEU A 84 18.18 -10.91 -5.88
N GLU A 85 17.50 -10.83 -4.74
CA GLU A 85 17.51 -11.90 -3.72
C GLU A 85 16.90 -13.21 -4.26
N ILE A 86 15.98 -13.12 -5.22
CA ILE A 86 15.35 -14.28 -5.88
C ILE A 86 16.22 -14.83 -7.03
N LYS A 87 17.15 -14.02 -7.57
CA LYS A 87 18.00 -14.39 -8.70
C LYS A 87 19.04 -15.44 -8.29
N GLN A 88 19.10 -16.56 -9.02
CA GLN A 88 20.04 -17.65 -8.72
C GLN A 88 21.49 -17.30 -9.09
N ASP A 89 21.70 -16.59 -10.20
CA ASP A 89 23.02 -16.25 -10.74
C ASP A 89 23.34 -14.76 -10.56
N LEU A 90 23.66 -14.38 -9.32
CA LEU A 90 24.09 -13.02 -9.00
C LEU A 90 25.51 -12.75 -9.50
N THR A 91 25.71 -11.60 -10.15
CA THR A 91 27.06 -11.11 -10.44
C THR A 91 27.76 -10.70 -9.14
N HIS A 92 29.10 -10.60 -9.18
CA HIS A 92 29.88 -10.13 -8.02
C HIS A 92 29.41 -8.74 -7.56
N GLU A 93 29.16 -7.83 -8.50
CA GLU A 93 28.69 -6.47 -8.25
C GLU A 93 27.29 -6.43 -7.61
N GLU A 94 26.37 -7.29 -8.07
CA GLU A 94 25.02 -7.39 -7.51
C GLU A 94 25.08 -7.91 -6.06
N ARG A 95 25.94 -8.90 -5.79
CA ARG A 95 26.16 -9.43 -4.45
C ARG A 95 26.78 -8.40 -3.51
N GLU A 96 27.81 -7.70 -3.95
CA GLU A 96 28.44 -6.62 -3.18
C GLU A 96 27.43 -5.52 -2.86
N LEU A 97 26.61 -5.13 -3.83
CA LEU A 97 25.62 -4.09 -3.60
C LEU A 97 24.57 -4.50 -2.56
N ILE A 98 24.04 -5.73 -2.60
CA ILE A 98 23.13 -6.23 -1.55
C ILE A 98 23.80 -6.19 -0.17
N MET A 99 25.06 -6.61 -0.09
CA MET A 99 25.82 -6.65 1.17
C MET A 99 26.16 -5.25 1.69
N ASN A 100 26.40 -4.29 0.79
CA ASN A 100 26.84 -2.94 1.09
C ASN A 100 25.71 -1.91 1.12
N LEU A 101 24.44 -2.34 0.98
CA LEU A 101 23.32 -1.44 1.20
C LEU A 101 23.45 -0.80 2.59
N SER A 102 23.35 0.53 2.61
CA SER A 102 23.68 1.30 3.81
C SER A 102 22.83 0.89 5.01
N PRO A 103 23.38 0.94 6.24
CA PRO A 103 22.60 0.76 7.45
C PRO A 103 21.38 1.71 7.51
N ALA A 104 21.51 2.90 6.93
CA ALA A 104 20.42 3.87 6.83
C ALA A 104 19.26 3.38 5.94
N TYR A 105 19.56 2.76 4.78
CA TYR A 105 18.53 2.13 3.93
C TYR A 105 17.85 0.97 4.66
N LEU A 106 18.62 0.10 5.30
CA LEU A 106 18.08 -1.04 6.06
C LEU A 106 17.17 -0.58 7.19
N LYS A 107 17.55 0.49 7.88
CA LYS A 107 16.74 1.11 8.95
C LYS A 107 15.44 1.67 8.39
N TRP A 108 15.50 2.51 7.35
CA TRP A 108 14.29 3.06 6.71
C TRP A 108 13.29 1.96 6.33
N ARG A 109 13.78 0.86 5.76
CA ARG A 109 12.93 -0.28 5.37
C ARG A 109 12.26 -0.95 6.58
N GLU A 110 12.99 -1.10 7.68
CA GLU A 110 12.40 -1.65 8.90
C GLU A 110 11.36 -0.70 9.49
N ASP A 111 11.64 0.60 9.51
CA ASP A 111 10.70 1.62 10.00
C ASP A 111 9.38 1.56 9.20
N VAL A 112 9.44 1.56 7.86
CA VAL A 112 8.25 1.42 6.98
C VAL A 112 7.52 0.10 7.24
N ARG A 113 8.25 -1.00 7.47
CA ARG A 113 7.65 -2.31 7.78
C ARG A 113 6.93 -2.29 9.14
N GLN A 114 7.47 -1.59 10.12
CA GLN A 114 6.86 -1.47 11.45
C GLN A 114 5.62 -0.58 11.40
N GLU A 115 5.67 0.54 10.68
CA GLU A 115 4.51 1.41 10.44
C GLU A 115 3.37 0.62 9.79
N GLY A 116 3.64 -0.09 8.68
CA GLY A 116 2.61 -0.92 8.02
C GLY A 116 2.06 -2.05 8.89
N ARG A 117 2.86 -2.60 9.82
CA ARG A 117 2.37 -3.57 10.81
C ARG A 117 1.44 -2.93 11.83
N ILE A 118 1.77 -1.74 12.31
CA ILE A 118 0.96 -1.01 13.28
C ILE A 118 -0.37 -0.62 12.64
N GLU A 119 -0.34 -0.07 11.43
CA GLU A 119 -1.53 0.27 10.65
C GLU A 119 -2.41 -0.96 10.43
N GLY A 120 -1.84 -2.05 9.91
CA GLY A 120 -2.59 -3.29 9.69
C GLY A 120 -3.17 -3.91 10.97
N LEU A 121 -2.50 -3.77 12.12
CA LEU A 121 -3.04 -4.20 13.42
C LEU A 121 -4.22 -3.32 13.88
N LEU A 122 -4.16 -2.01 13.63
CA LEU A 122 -5.23 -1.08 13.98
C LEU A 122 -6.47 -1.33 13.11
N GLU A 123 -6.27 -1.43 11.80
CA GLU A 123 -7.33 -1.73 10.83
C GLU A 123 -7.95 -3.09 11.13
N GLY A 124 -7.14 -4.15 11.24
CA GLY A 124 -7.64 -5.50 11.51
C GLY A 124 -8.36 -5.62 12.86
N ARG A 125 -7.94 -4.85 13.89
CA ARG A 125 -8.66 -4.80 15.17
C ARG A 125 -10.01 -4.09 15.05
N GLN A 126 -10.08 -3.04 14.23
CA GLN A 126 -11.32 -2.30 14.02
C GLN A 126 -12.31 -3.14 13.21
N GLU A 127 -11.88 -3.73 12.11
CA GLU A 127 -12.68 -4.63 11.28
C GLU A 127 -13.14 -5.85 12.10
N GLY A 128 -12.23 -6.55 12.77
CA GLY A 128 -12.58 -7.72 13.57
C GLY A 128 -13.53 -7.40 14.73
N ARG A 129 -13.47 -6.20 15.31
CA ARG A 129 -14.47 -5.76 16.30
C ARG A 129 -15.83 -5.53 15.66
N GLN A 130 -15.89 -4.91 14.48
CA GLN A 130 -17.16 -4.65 13.78
C GLN A 130 -17.81 -5.95 13.32
N GLU A 131 -17.06 -6.84 12.70
CA GLU A 131 -17.54 -8.17 12.28
C GLU A 131 -18.02 -8.99 13.49
N GLY A 132 -17.24 -9.03 14.57
CA GLY A 132 -17.63 -9.72 15.80
C GLY A 132 -18.92 -9.16 16.42
N GLN A 133 -19.12 -7.84 16.38
CA GLN A 133 -20.36 -7.21 16.85
C GLN A 133 -21.56 -7.55 15.96
N GLN A 134 -21.38 -7.60 14.64
CA GLN A 134 -22.46 -7.97 13.71
C GLN A 134 -22.85 -9.44 13.85
N GLU A 135 -21.85 -10.33 13.96
CA GLU A 135 -22.08 -11.76 14.16
C GLU A 135 -22.77 -12.04 15.50
N GLU A 136 -22.33 -11.38 16.59
CA GLU A 136 -22.98 -11.49 17.89
C GLU A 136 -24.44 -10.98 17.83
N ARG A 137 -24.69 -9.85 17.16
CA ARG A 137 -26.06 -9.35 16.94
C ARG A 137 -26.92 -10.37 16.20
N LYS A 138 -26.38 -11.00 15.16
CA LYS A 138 -27.09 -12.03 14.38
C LYS A 138 -27.48 -13.21 15.25
N ILE A 139 -26.52 -13.77 15.98
CA ILE A 139 -26.73 -14.91 16.87
C ILE A 139 -27.77 -14.59 17.96
N LEU A 140 -27.67 -13.40 18.58
CA LEU A 140 -28.63 -12.97 19.60
C LEU A 140 -30.04 -12.83 19.04
N LEU A 141 -30.18 -12.24 17.85
CA LEU A 141 -31.47 -12.03 17.22
C LEU A 141 -32.12 -13.36 16.79
N GLU A 142 -31.36 -14.25 16.16
CA GLU A 142 -31.83 -15.60 15.80
C GLU A 142 -32.28 -16.38 17.05
N SER A 143 -31.47 -16.36 18.12
CA SER A 143 -31.80 -17.02 19.39
C SER A 143 -33.08 -16.45 20.02
N LEU A 144 -33.25 -15.13 20.02
CA LEU A 144 -34.42 -14.46 20.57
C LEU A 144 -35.69 -14.79 19.76
N LEU A 145 -35.62 -14.71 18.43
CA LEU A 145 -36.73 -15.06 17.55
C LEU A 145 -37.11 -16.52 17.69
N LYS A 146 -36.11 -17.42 17.78
CA LYS A 146 -36.34 -18.86 17.99
C LYS A 146 -37.02 -19.14 19.32
N THR A 147 -36.57 -18.49 20.39
CA THR A 147 -37.15 -18.63 21.74
C THR A 147 -38.60 -18.13 21.78
N ARG A 148 -38.91 -17.07 21.01
CA ARG A 148 -40.20 -16.39 21.09
C ARG A 148 -41.26 -16.93 20.13
N PHE A 149 -40.85 -17.33 18.94
CA PHE A 149 -41.75 -17.72 17.85
C PHE A 149 -41.62 -19.18 17.42
N GLY A 150 -40.67 -19.93 17.98
CA GLY A 150 -40.44 -21.33 17.63
C GLY A 150 -39.41 -21.46 16.51
N GLU A 151 -39.70 -22.22 15.45
CA GLU A 151 -38.73 -22.39 14.36
C GLU A 151 -38.53 -21.10 13.55
N LEU A 152 -37.28 -20.86 13.17
CA LEU A 152 -36.89 -19.78 12.26
C LEU A 152 -37.16 -20.24 10.82
N ASP A 153 -38.32 -19.85 10.29
CA ASP A 153 -38.61 -20.03 8.88
C ASP A 153 -37.97 -18.93 8.02
N GLN A 154 -38.10 -19.08 6.70
CA GLN A 154 -37.45 -18.20 5.73
C GLN A 154 -37.89 -16.73 5.88
N GLU A 155 -39.14 -16.48 6.29
CA GLU A 155 -39.61 -15.12 6.57
C GLU A 155 -38.89 -14.49 7.77
N LEU A 156 -38.63 -15.25 8.83
CA LEU A 156 -37.89 -14.77 10.00
C LEU A 156 -36.39 -14.60 9.74
N LEU A 157 -35.80 -15.40 8.85
CA LEU A 157 -34.41 -15.22 8.42
C LEU A 157 -34.23 -13.93 7.59
N GLU A 158 -35.18 -13.60 6.71
CA GLU A 158 -35.17 -12.33 5.97
C GLU A 158 -35.31 -11.12 6.92
N VAL A 159 -36.08 -11.28 7.99
CA VAL A 159 -36.18 -10.30 9.07
C VAL A 159 -34.82 -10.09 9.75
N VAL A 160 -34.10 -11.16 10.08
CA VAL A 160 -32.76 -11.08 10.69
C VAL A 160 -31.81 -10.27 9.79
N GLU A 161 -31.74 -10.61 8.51
CA GLU A 161 -30.88 -9.92 7.53
C GLU A 161 -31.24 -8.43 7.35
N THR A 162 -32.52 -8.08 7.50
CA THR A 162 -32.96 -6.67 7.44
C THR A 162 -32.57 -5.91 8.71
N LEU A 163 -32.78 -6.52 9.88
CA LEU A 163 -32.47 -5.91 11.18
C LEU A 163 -30.96 -5.75 11.41
N LEU A 164 -30.12 -6.59 10.80
CA LEU A 164 -28.67 -6.47 10.86
C LEU A 164 -28.12 -5.23 10.13
N LYS A 165 -28.87 -4.69 9.17
CA LYS A 165 -28.48 -3.48 8.41
C LYS A 165 -28.79 -2.18 9.15
N LEU A 166 -29.60 -2.25 10.20
CA LEU A 166 -30.02 -1.09 10.96
C LEU A 166 -28.87 -0.50 11.79
N SER A 167 -28.99 0.80 12.07
CA SER A 167 -28.09 1.46 13.01
C SER A 167 -28.22 0.88 14.42
N ALA A 168 -27.23 1.13 15.29
CA ALA A 168 -27.26 0.64 16.66
C ALA A 168 -28.50 1.11 17.45
N ASP A 169 -28.96 2.34 17.21
CA ASP A 169 -30.10 2.94 17.88
C ASP A 169 -31.43 2.33 17.42
N GLU A 170 -31.61 2.16 16.10
CA GLU A 170 -32.78 1.49 15.54
C GLU A 170 -32.87 0.03 15.98
N TYR A 171 -31.74 -0.67 15.98
CA TYR A 171 -31.64 -2.04 16.48
C TYR A 171 -32.07 -2.13 17.96
N ALA A 172 -31.60 -1.23 18.81
CA ALA A 172 -31.99 -1.19 20.22
C ALA A 172 -33.49 -0.89 20.41
N GLN A 173 -34.05 0.04 19.64
CA GLN A 173 -35.48 0.36 19.67
C GLN A 173 -36.32 -0.86 19.28
N ILE A 174 -35.94 -1.55 18.20
CA ILE A 174 -36.66 -2.72 17.73
C ILE A 174 -36.56 -3.86 18.75
N LEU A 175 -35.40 -4.11 19.36
CA LEU A 175 -35.26 -5.13 20.42
C LEU A 175 -36.24 -4.91 21.58
N ILE A 176 -36.41 -3.67 22.02
CA ILE A 176 -37.37 -3.31 23.08
C ILE A 176 -38.82 -3.56 22.63
N GLN A 177 -39.16 -3.17 21.39
CA GLN A 177 -40.49 -3.41 20.85
C GLN A 177 -40.76 -4.90 20.61
N LEU A 178 -39.74 -5.66 20.24
CA LEU A 178 -39.82 -7.08 19.91
C LEU A 178 -40.37 -7.88 21.09
N LEU A 179 -40.02 -7.53 22.33
CA LEU A 179 -40.56 -8.16 23.53
C LEU A 179 -42.11 -8.11 23.59
N ASN A 180 -42.72 -7.06 23.03
CA ASN A 180 -44.16 -6.79 23.11
C ASN A 180 -44.94 -7.02 21.79
N LEU A 181 -44.28 -7.27 20.66
CA LEU A 181 -44.91 -7.37 19.33
C LEU A 181 -45.38 -8.80 18.99
N SER A 182 -46.54 -9.04 18.38
CA SER A 182 -46.82 -10.38 17.83
C SER A 182 -46.02 -10.64 16.54
N ARG A 183 -45.85 -11.91 16.16
CA ARG A 183 -45.13 -12.33 14.93
C ARG A 183 -45.65 -11.60 13.69
N GLU A 184 -46.97 -11.52 13.53
CA GLU A 184 -47.61 -10.86 12.38
C GLU A 184 -47.33 -9.35 12.33
N LYS A 185 -47.24 -8.69 13.49
CA LYS A 185 -46.94 -7.26 13.57
C LYS A 185 -45.46 -6.98 13.25
N LEU A 186 -44.56 -7.87 13.66
CA LEU A 186 -43.13 -7.81 13.31
C LEU A 186 -42.93 -7.88 11.79
N LEU A 187 -43.56 -8.85 11.13
CA LEU A 187 -43.49 -9.01 9.67
C LEU A 187 -44.08 -7.80 8.93
N LYS A 188 -45.13 -7.16 9.46
CA LYS A 188 -45.70 -5.93 8.90
C LYS A 188 -44.77 -4.72 9.04
N LEU A 189 -44.09 -4.58 10.18
CA LEU A 189 -43.12 -3.50 10.42
C LEU A 189 -41.97 -3.56 9.41
N ILE A 190 -41.40 -4.75 9.20
CA ILE A 190 -40.26 -4.93 8.31
C ILE A 190 -40.65 -4.81 6.83
N LYS A 191 -41.86 -5.24 6.46
CA LYS A 191 -42.42 -4.94 5.12
C LYS A 191 -42.59 -3.44 4.88
N ASN A 192 -42.90 -2.65 5.90
CA ASN A 192 -43.00 -1.20 5.78
C ASN A 192 -41.63 -0.51 5.74
N GLU A 193 -40.62 -1.01 6.46
CA GLU A 193 -39.25 -0.46 6.43
C GLU A 193 -38.54 -0.76 5.10
N SER A 194 -38.64 -2.00 4.60
CA SER A 194 -38.13 -2.37 3.26
C SER A 194 -38.79 -1.62 2.09
N SER A 195 -39.96 -1.01 2.33
CA SER A 195 -40.65 -0.15 1.36
C SER A 195 -40.17 1.31 1.42
N LYS A 196 -39.56 1.75 2.54
CA LYS A 196 -39.00 3.10 2.69
C LYS A 196 -37.59 3.24 2.11
N GLU A 197 -36.77 2.19 2.12
CA GLU A 197 -35.43 2.19 1.50
C GLU A 197 -35.45 2.20 -0.05
N LYS A 198 -36.62 2.03 -0.68
CA LYS A 198 -36.77 2.02 -2.14
C LYS A 198 -37.20 3.36 -2.76
N ASN A 199 -37.33 4.43 -1.97
CA ASN A 199 -37.63 5.80 -2.42
C ASN A 199 -36.55 6.77 -1.95
#